data_AF-A0A7H1N718-F1
#
_entry.id   AF-A0A7H1N718-F1
#
_cell.length_a   1.000
_cell.length_b   1.000
_cell.length_c   1.000
_cell.angle_alpha   90.00
_cell.angle_beta   90.00
_cell.angle_gamma   90.00
#
_symmetry.space_group_name_H-M   'P 1'
#
loop_
_entity.id
_entity.type
_entity.pdbx_description
1 polymer ?
#
loop_
_entity_poly.entity_id
_entity_poly.type
_entity_poly.pdbx_seq_one_letter_code
_entity_poly.pdbx_strand_id
1 'polypeptide(L)'
;MSDYTSLVVKRRFLLASIVVIGLAGVVSACASNESRDRYRFDVVNQPVPVGAHSTITVRLTDATTGRPVDGATISDARLTMTMPSTIPPGKVIWPDRSHSDEVRFVGSSGDGQYRLAGDVSMPGTWTLVLSASVPGEASPVEGSTRFVAARERSDP
;
A
#
# COMPACT_ATOMS: atom_id res chain seq x y z
N MET A 1 79.28 36.38 -20.39
CA MET A 1 79.37 35.21 -21.29
C MET A 1 78.01 34.53 -21.28
N SER A 2 77.61 33.93 -22.39
CA SER A 2 76.28 33.38 -22.72
C SER A 2 75.14 34.35 -23.08
N ASP A 3 75.02 34.51 -24.41
CA ASP A 3 73.83 34.17 -25.21
C ASP A 3 72.57 35.06 -25.18
N TYR A 4 72.46 35.84 -26.26
CA TYR A 4 71.19 36.24 -26.87
C TYR A 4 70.45 35.03 -27.48
N THR A 5 69.16 35.23 -27.80
CA THR A 5 68.35 34.53 -28.84
C THR A 5 67.25 33.59 -28.34
N SER A 6 66.02 34.11 -28.28
CA SER A 6 64.87 33.57 -29.06
C SER A 6 63.59 34.38 -28.76
N LEU A 7 63.07 35.07 -29.77
CA LEU A 7 61.86 34.71 -30.53
C LEU A 7 60.56 34.88 -29.70
N VAL A 8 59.66 35.86 -29.94
CA VAL A 8 58.97 36.31 -31.19
C VAL A 8 57.50 35.85 -31.19
N VAL A 9 56.61 36.85 -31.34
CA VAL A 9 55.23 36.79 -31.85
C VAL A 9 54.16 36.13 -30.95
N LYS A 10 53.26 36.91 -30.35
CA LYS A 10 52.02 37.53 -30.90
C LYS A 10 50.84 36.54 -30.97
N ARG A 11 49.88 36.72 -30.06
CA ARG A 11 48.52 36.16 -30.10
C ARG A 11 47.83 36.34 -31.46
N ARG A 12 47.12 35.31 -31.95
CA ARG A 12 45.82 35.42 -32.67
C ARG A 12 45.15 34.04 -32.89
N PHE A 13 44.08 33.83 -32.12
CA PHE A 13 42.77 33.21 -32.41
C PHE A 13 42.49 32.33 -33.66
N LEU A 14 41.40 31.53 -33.51
CA LEU A 14 40.67 30.67 -34.49
C LEU A 14 41.30 29.26 -34.65
N LEU A 15 40.61 28.10 -34.72
CA LEU A 15 39.21 27.60 -34.55
C LEU A 15 39.35 26.07 -34.23
N ALA A 16 38.40 25.27 -33.71
CA ALA A 16 37.13 25.46 -32.98
C ALA A 16 36.61 24.08 -32.46
N SER A 17 35.50 24.10 -31.71
CA SER A 17 34.51 22.99 -31.53
C SER A 17 34.94 21.64 -30.92
N ILE A 18 34.27 21.23 -29.84
CA ILE A 18 33.47 19.98 -29.76
C ILE A 18 32.60 19.97 -28.47
N VAL A 19 31.27 19.88 -28.66
CA VAL A 19 30.26 19.11 -27.89
C VAL A 19 30.32 19.23 -26.34
N VAL A 20 29.49 20.05 -25.67
CA VAL A 20 28.04 19.85 -25.34
C VAL A 20 27.78 18.45 -24.71
N ILE A 21 27.31 18.34 -23.48
CA ILE A 21 25.91 18.06 -23.12
C ILE A 21 25.80 18.29 -21.60
N GLY A 22 24.77 19.01 -21.15
CA GLY A 22 24.53 19.21 -19.73
C GLY A 22 23.92 17.99 -19.05
N LEU A 23 24.39 17.66 -17.84
CA LEU A 23 23.64 16.80 -16.92
C LEU A 23 22.46 17.61 -16.37
N ALA A 24 21.37 17.68 -17.14
CA ALA A 24 20.07 17.94 -16.57
C ALA A 24 19.70 16.73 -15.71
N GLY A 25 19.72 16.90 -14.38
CA GLY A 25 19.30 15.88 -13.43
C GLY A 25 17.80 15.63 -13.54
N VAL A 26 17.40 14.77 -14.47
CA VAL A 26 16.04 14.23 -14.53
C VAL A 26 15.88 13.29 -13.35
N VAL A 27 15.37 13.81 -12.23
CA VAL A 27 14.76 12.97 -11.21
C VAL A 27 13.47 12.44 -11.84
N SER A 28 13.56 11.29 -12.50
CA SER A 28 12.39 10.51 -12.86
C SER A 28 11.68 10.12 -11.57
N ALA A 29 10.65 10.89 -11.21
CA ALA A 29 9.56 10.39 -10.40
C ALA A 29 8.84 9.33 -11.23
N CYS A 30 9.42 8.12 -11.25
CA CYS A 30 8.71 6.92 -11.64
C CYS A 30 7.60 6.73 -10.61
N ALA A 31 6.44 7.33 -10.87
CA ALA A 31 5.17 6.92 -10.28
C ALA A 31 4.77 5.56 -10.89
N SER A 32 5.67 4.59 -10.76
CA SER A 32 5.45 3.23 -11.18
C SER A 32 4.40 2.62 -10.26
N ASN A 33 3.57 1.74 -10.81
CA ASN A 33 2.45 1.09 -10.12
C ASN A 33 2.90 0.02 -9.09
N GLU A 34 4.12 0.13 -8.56
CA GLU A 34 4.83 -0.88 -7.77
C GLU A 34 4.32 -0.94 -6.34
N SER A 35 3.79 0.16 -5.79
CA SER A 35 3.27 0.22 -4.42
C SER A 35 2.15 -0.81 -4.17
N ARG A 36 1.41 -1.24 -5.21
CA ARG A 36 0.40 -2.31 -5.09
C ARG A 36 0.99 -3.71 -4.89
N ASP A 37 2.16 -3.99 -5.46
CA ASP A 37 2.82 -5.30 -5.35
C ASP A 37 3.92 -5.32 -4.27
N ARG A 38 4.45 -4.15 -3.93
CA ARG A 38 5.48 -3.94 -2.89
C ARG A 38 4.93 -4.06 -1.48
N TYR A 39 3.63 -3.86 -1.25
CA TYR A 39 3.05 -3.89 0.10
C TYR A 39 1.93 -4.92 0.21
N ARG A 40 2.02 -5.81 1.20
CA ARG A 40 1.00 -6.83 1.47
C ARG A 40 0.29 -6.58 2.79
N PHE A 41 -1.03 -6.66 2.75
CA PHE A 41 -1.91 -6.62 3.91
C PHE A 41 -2.39 -8.04 4.26
N ASP A 42 -2.11 -8.50 5.47
CA ASP A 42 -2.56 -9.81 5.98
C ASP A 42 -3.48 -9.60 7.19
N VAL A 43 -4.71 -10.14 7.19
CA VAL A 43 -5.50 -10.21 8.45
C VAL A 43 -4.96 -11.33 9.33
N VAL A 44 -4.49 -10.97 10.52
CA VAL A 44 -3.98 -11.91 11.53
C VAL A 44 -5.07 -12.24 12.58
N ASN A 45 -4.77 -13.15 13.50
CA ASN A 45 -5.68 -13.57 14.59
C ASN A 45 -7.03 -14.12 14.06
N GLN A 46 -6.96 -15.06 13.12
CA GLN A 46 -8.14 -15.69 12.54
C GLN A 46 -8.66 -16.89 13.37
N PRO A 47 -9.97 -17.21 13.33
CA PRO A 47 -11.02 -16.45 12.65
C PRO A 47 -11.38 -15.16 13.39
N VAL A 48 -11.78 -14.12 12.65
CA VAL A 48 -12.26 -12.87 13.23
C VAL A 48 -13.65 -13.13 13.86
N PRO A 49 -13.91 -12.71 15.12
CA PRO A 49 -15.24 -12.81 15.70
C PRO A 49 -16.27 -12.00 14.90
N VAL A 50 -17.53 -12.45 14.84
CA VAL A 50 -18.63 -11.66 14.27
C VAL A 50 -19.21 -10.66 15.28
N GLY A 51 -19.68 -9.51 14.79
CA GLY A 51 -20.26 -8.45 15.60
C GLY A 51 -20.03 -7.04 15.04
N ALA A 52 -20.83 -6.08 15.53
CA ALA A 52 -20.85 -4.70 15.03
C ALA A 52 -19.55 -3.90 15.29
N HIS A 53 -18.69 -4.37 16.20
CA HIS A 53 -17.43 -3.75 16.58
C HIS A 53 -16.28 -4.76 16.58
N SER A 54 -16.35 -5.76 15.70
CA SER A 54 -15.34 -6.79 15.58
C SER A 54 -13.96 -6.20 15.32
N THR A 55 -13.00 -6.60 16.14
CA THR A 55 -11.61 -6.17 16.01
C THR A 55 -10.92 -6.97 14.91
N ILE A 56 -10.44 -6.29 13.89
CA ILE A 56 -9.67 -6.86 12.78
C ILE A 56 -8.24 -6.35 12.92
N THR A 57 -7.28 -7.25 13.11
CA THR A 57 -5.85 -6.87 13.12
C THR A 57 -5.25 -7.15 11.76
N VAL A 58 -4.69 -6.12 11.12
CA VAL A 58 -4.02 -6.20 9.82
C VAL A 58 -2.53 -6.00 10.02
N ARG A 59 -1.70 -6.91 9.49
CA ARG A 59 -0.26 -6.70 9.37
C ARG A 59 0.06 -6.13 7.98
N LEU A 60 0.82 -5.04 7.95
CA LEU A 60 1.43 -4.50 6.72
C LEU A 60 2.88 -4.97 6.61
N THR A 61 3.22 -5.57 5.47
CA THR A 61 4.57 -6.08 5.16
C THR A 61 5.07 -5.47 3.86
N ASP A 62 6.29 -4.95 3.84
CA ASP A 62 7.00 -4.62 2.61
C ASP A 62 7.48 -5.94 1.99
N ALA A 63 6.87 -6.33 0.87
CA ALA A 63 7.07 -7.60 0.19
C ALA A 63 8.44 -7.71 -0.50
N THR A 64 9.11 -6.58 -0.78
CA THR A 64 10.46 -6.54 -1.34
C THR A 64 11.51 -6.89 -0.29
N THR A 65 11.32 -6.46 0.96
CA THR A 65 12.27 -6.66 2.07
C THR A 65 11.84 -7.75 3.06
N GLY A 66 10.57 -8.18 3.01
CA GLY A 66 9.95 -9.10 3.96
C GLY A 66 9.69 -8.50 5.35
N ARG A 67 9.87 -7.18 5.54
CA ARG A 67 9.83 -6.53 6.86
C ARG A 67 8.43 -6.00 7.19
N PRO A 68 8.03 -6.01 8.48
CA PRO A 68 6.85 -5.26 8.93
C PRO A 68 7.05 -3.76 8.68
N VAL A 69 5.96 -3.05 8.40
CA VAL A 69 5.96 -1.61 8.15
C VAL A 69 5.26 -0.90 9.29
N ASP A 70 6.02 -0.23 10.16
CA ASP A 70 5.52 0.58 11.26
C ASP A 70 5.24 2.04 10.86
N GLY A 71 4.46 2.75 11.68
CA GLY A 71 4.17 4.18 11.49
C GLY A 71 3.18 4.52 10.37
N ALA A 72 2.59 3.54 9.70
CA ALA A 72 1.52 3.78 8.73
C ALA A 72 0.20 4.18 9.41
N THR A 73 -0.66 4.89 8.67
CA THR A 73 -2.02 5.23 9.11
C THR A 73 -3.03 4.76 8.08
N ILE A 74 -4.05 4.01 8.50
CA ILE A 74 -5.12 3.56 7.61
C ILE A 74 -6.13 4.71 7.45
N SER A 75 -6.38 5.13 6.21
CA SER A 75 -7.15 6.34 5.88
C SER A 75 -8.53 6.07 5.27
N ASP A 76 -8.70 4.95 4.57
CA ASP A 76 -10.00 4.41 4.12
C ASP A 76 -9.96 2.89 4.34
N ALA A 77 -11.07 2.32 4.80
CA ALA A 77 -11.20 0.87 4.94
C ALA A 77 -12.68 0.45 4.87
N ARG A 78 -12.93 -0.63 4.13
CA ARG A 78 -14.27 -1.10 3.77
C ARG A 78 -14.33 -2.62 3.78
N LEU A 79 -15.37 -3.17 4.38
CA LEU A 79 -15.68 -4.59 4.29
C LEU A 79 -16.57 -4.89 3.08
N THR A 80 -16.43 -6.10 2.54
CA THR A 80 -17.30 -6.62 1.50
C THR A 80 -17.38 -8.14 1.64
N MET A 81 -18.59 -8.69 1.70
CA MET A 81 -18.81 -10.13 1.62
C MET A 81 -19.80 -10.46 0.50
N THR A 82 -19.35 -11.26 -0.46
CA THR A 82 -20.23 -11.87 -1.46
C THR A 82 -20.96 -13.03 -0.79
N MET A 83 -22.26 -12.89 -0.53
CA MET A 83 -23.07 -14.01 -0.05
C MET A 83 -23.12 -15.13 -1.13
N PRO A 84 -22.96 -16.41 -0.76
CA PRO A 84 -23.15 -17.50 -1.70
C PRO A 84 -24.62 -17.51 -2.16
N SER A 85 -24.83 -17.30 -3.47
CA SER A 85 -26.15 -17.14 -4.06
C SER A 85 -26.88 -18.48 -4.20
N THR A 86 -27.37 -19.03 -3.09
CA THR A 86 -28.37 -20.10 -3.09
C THR A 86 -29.76 -19.47 -3.14
N ILE A 87 -30.16 -19.00 -4.33
CA ILE A 87 -31.53 -18.53 -4.59
C ILE A 87 -32.41 -19.76 -4.87
N PRO A 88 -33.41 -20.08 -4.02
CA PRO A 88 -34.37 -21.12 -4.35
C PRO A 88 -35.22 -20.68 -5.55
N PRO A 89 -35.50 -21.57 -6.53
CA PRO A 89 -36.34 -21.22 -7.66
C PRO A 89 -37.71 -20.72 -7.17
N GLY A 90 -38.16 -19.56 -7.68
CA GLY A 90 -39.42 -18.92 -7.29
C GLY A 90 -39.34 -17.90 -6.15
N LYS A 91 -38.17 -17.63 -5.57
CA LYS A 91 -37.98 -16.54 -4.59
C LYS A 91 -37.16 -15.41 -5.20
N VAL A 92 -37.75 -14.21 -5.32
CA VAL A 92 -36.98 -12.99 -5.58
C VAL A 92 -36.16 -12.70 -4.32
N ILE A 93 -34.87 -13.01 -4.37
CA ILE A 93 -33.90 -12.47 -3.41
C ILE A 93 -33.30 -11.24 -4.06
N TRP A 94 -33.42 -10.10 -3.37
CA TRP A 94 -32.83 -8.84 -3.81
C TRP A 94 -31.34 -9.05 -4.11
N PRO A 95 -30.87 -8.68 -5.32
CA PRO A 95 -29.48 -8.87 -5.67
C PRO A 95 -28.60 -8.04 -4.74
N ASP A 96 -27.47 -8.65 -4.34
CA ASP A 96 -26.29 -7.96 -3.82
C ASP A 96 -26.55 -6.85 -2.79
N ARG A 97 -26.89 -7.25 -1.55
CA ARG A 97 -26.49 -6.43 -0.41
C ARG A 97 -24.99 -6.61 -0.16
N SER A 98 -24.16 -6.02 -1.01
CA SER A 98 -22.79 -5.67 -0.65
C SER A 98 -22.85 -4.63 0.47
N HIS A 99 -23.02 -5.10 1.71
CA HIS A 99 -22.92 -4.25 2.90
C HIS A 99 -21.47 -3.77 2.99
N SER A 100 -21.28 -2.55 2.50
CA SER A 100 -20.01 -1.84 2.45
C SER A 100 -19.81 -1.07 3.75
N ASP A 101 -19.80 -1.79 4.87
CA ASP A 101 -19.70 -1.20 6.20
C ASP A 101 -18.35 -0.50 6.38
N GLU A 102 -18.40 0.72 6.93
CA GLU A 102 -17.23 1.56 7.16
C GLU A 102 -16.38 1.01 8.32
N VAL A 103 -15.07 0.86 8.08
CA VAL A 103 -14.14 0.29 9.05
C VAL A 103 -13.30 1.40 9.65
N ARG A 104 -13.39 1.60 10.96
CA ARG A 104 -12.62 2.64 11.67
C ARG A 104 -11.21 2.15 12.02
N PHE A 105 -10.21 3.01 11.83
CA PHE A 105 -8.89 2.81 12.40
C PHE A 105 -8.90 3.04 13.92
N VAL A 106 -8.30 2.11 14.67
CA VAL A 106 -8.25 2.15 16.14
C VAL A 106 -6.84 2.49 16.64
N GLY A 107 -5.79 2.10 15.91
CA GLY A 107 -4.40 2.41 16.24
C GLY A 107 -3.42 1.32 15.76
N SER A 108 -2.12 1.53 16.00
CA SER A 108 -1.09 0.51 15.80
C SER A 108 -0.81 -0.27 17.09
N SER A 109 -0.36 -1.52 16.96
CA SER A 109 0.13 -2.35 18.09
C SER A 109 1.63 -2.66 17.98
N GLY A 110 2.36 -2.04 17.05
CA GLY A 110 3.75 -2.38 16.72
C GLY A 110 3.87 -3.59 15.80
N ASP A 111 5.10 -3.95 15.40
CA ASP A 111 5.42 -5.03 14.46
C ASP A 111 4.63 -4.96 13.14
N GLY A 112 4.37 -3.74 12.65
CA GLY A 112 3.56 -3.47 11.47
C GLY A 112 2.09 -3.91 11.61
N GLN A 113 1.58 -4.09 12.83
CA GLN A 113 0.20 -4.47 13.10
C GLN A 113 -0.69 -3.25 13.40
N TYR A 114 -1.84 -3.22 12.73
CA TYR A 114 -2.82 -2.15 12.75
C TYR A 114 -4.18 -2.71 13.15
N ARG A 115 -4.78 -2.10 14.18
CA ARG A 115 -6.09 -2.48 14.69
C ARG A 115 -7.16 -1.65 14.00
N LEU A 116 -8.11 -2.36 13.42
CA LEU A 116 -9.33 -1.85 12.82
C LEU A 116 -10.53 -2.36 13.62
N ALA A 117 -11.66 -1.66 13.52
CA ALA A 117 -12.94 -2.15 14.02
C ALA A 117 -14.05 -1.87 13.00
N GLY A 118 -14.86 -2.88 12.70
CA GLY A 118 -15.96 -2.79 11.74
C GLY A 118 -17.10 -3.73 12.10
N ASP A 119 -18.20 -3.64 11.36
CA ASP A 119 -19.29 -4.61 11.47
C ASP A 119 -18.97 -5.86 10.65
N VAL A 120 -18.73 -6.98 11.34
CA VAL A 120 -18.56 -8.29 10.73
C VAL A 120 -19.84 -9.08 11.04
N SER A 121 -20.93 -8.72 10.36
CA SER A 121 -22.29 -9.10 10.75
C SER A 121 -22.61 -10.60 10.68
N MET A 122 -21.83 -11.39 9.94
CA MET A 122 -22.09 -12.81 9.68
C MET A 122 -20.80 -13.63 9.52
N PRO A 123 -20.81 -14.93 9.86
CA PRO A 123 -19.72 -15.84 9.53
C PRO A 123 -19.58 -16.03 8.03
N GLY A 124 -18.35 -16.25 7.56
CA GLY A 124 -18.06 -16.44 6.13
C GLY A 124 -16.71 -15.85 5.73
N THR A 125 -16.46 -15.82 4.42
CA THR A 125 -15.24 -15.21 3.85
C THR A 125 -15.51 -13.76 3.51
N TRP A 126 -14.86 -12.86 4.22
CA TRP A 126 -14.90 -11.42 3.99
C TRP A 126 -13.68 -10.97 3.19
N THR A 127 -13.87 -9.92 2.39
CA THR A 127 -12.77 -9.13 1.80
C THR A 127 -12.72 -7.79 2.51
N LEU A 128 -11.54 -7.42 2.99
CA LEU A 128 -11.23 -6.09 3.47
C LEU A 128 -10.47 -5.36 2.36
N VAL A 129 -10.96 -4.20 1.94
CA VAL A 129 -10.27 -3.26 1.05
C VAL A 129 -9.86 -2.06 1.89
N LEU A 130 -8.64 -1.57 1.74
CA LEU A 130 -8.13 -0.47 2.55
C LEU A 130 -7.02 0.33 1.87
N SER A 131 -6.83 1.56 2.34
CA SER A 131 -5.78 2.48 1.92
C SER A 131 -4.96 2.92 3.12
N ALA A 132 -3.63 2.87 2.99
CA ALA A 132 -2.68 3.18 4.05
C ALA A 132 -1.68 4.27 3.63
N SER A 133 -1.59 5.36 4.40
CA SER A 133 -0.49 6.31 4.28
C SER A 133 0.76 5.70 4.92
N VAL A 134 1.75 5.35 4.11
CA VAL A 134 3.01 4.72 4.55
C VAL A 134 4.13 5.77 4.60
N PRO A 135 4.94 5.84 5.69
CA PRO A 135 6.05 6.78 5.77
C PRO A 135 7.06 6.61 4.63
N GLY A 136 7.33 7.69 3.89
CA GLY A 136 8.25 7.69 2.74
C GLY A 136 7.59 7.43 1.38
N GLU A 137 6.35 6.94 1.34
CA GLU A 137 5.58 6.85 0.09
C GLU A 137 4.92 8.21 -0.23
N ALA A 138 4.90 8.58 -1.51
CA ALA A 138 4.34 9.87 -1.97
C ALA A 138 2.80 9.88 -2.01
N SER A 139 2.17 8.70 -2.06
CA SER A 139 0.73 8.49 -2.16
C SER A 139 0.28 7.38 -1.21
N PRO A 140 -1.00 7.35 -0.78
CA PRO A 140 -1.54 6.22 -0.05
C PRO A 140 -1.41 4.90 -0.84
N VAL A 141 -1.05 3.84 -0.12
CA VAL A 141 -0.93 2.48 -0.64
C VAL A 141 -2.28 1.78 -0.50
N GLU A 142 -2.91 1.47 -1.62
CA GLU A 142 -4.15 0.67 -1.66
C GLU A 142 -3.85 -0.83 -1.61
N GLY A 143 -4.72 -1.60 -0.95
CA GLY A 143 -4.68 -3.05 -1.00
C GLY A 143 -6.00 -3.71 -0.64
N SER A 144 -6.05 -5.04 -0.82
CA SER A 144 -7.16 -5.86 -0.36
C SER A 144 -6.67 -7.20 0.18
N THR A 145 -7.41 -7.76 1.12
CA THR A 145 -7.06 -9.01 1.79
C THR A 145 -8.32 -9.76 2.22
N ARG A 146 -8.24 -11.09 2.34
CA ARG A 146 -9.39 -11.93 2.70
C ARG A 146 -9.20 -12.56 4.08
N PHE A 147 -10.29 -12.69 4.81
CA PHE A 147 -10.31 -13.36 6.10
C PHE A 147 -11.58 -14.18 6.32
N VAL A 148 -11.50 -15.14 7.24
CA VAL A 148 -12.66 -15.91 7.69
C VAL A 148 -13.19 -15.30 8.98
N ALA A 149 -14.49 -15.01 9.00
CA ALA A 149 -15.24 -14.64 10.20
C ALA A 149 -15.99 -15.84 10.76
N ALA A 150 -16.06 -15.96 12.09
CA ALA A 150 -16.77 -17.01 12.79
C ALA A 150 -17.53 -16.46 14.01
N ARG A 151 -18.57 -17.17 14.45
CA ARG A 151 -19.09 -16.97 15.80
C ARG A 151 -18.04 -17.41 16.79
N GLU A 152 -17.78 -16.57 17.79
CA GLU A 152 -17.00 -16.97 18.95
C GLU A 152 -17.64 -18.23 19.54
N ARG A 153 -16.85 -19.28 19.73
CA ARG A 153 -17.35 -20.49 20.37
C ARG A 153 -17.45 -20.21 21.86
N SER A 154 -18.66 -19.93 22.33
CA SER A 154 -19.03 -20.11 23.72
C SER A 154 -18.88 -21.59 24.07
N ASP A 155 -17.71 -21.95 24.62
CA ASP A 155 -17.50 -23.25 25.25
C ASP A 155 -18.25 -23.24 26.61
N PRO A 156 -19.10 -24.23 26.91
CA PRO A 156 -19.93 -24.26 28.12
C PRO A 156 -19.18 -24.65 29.40
#